data_AF-A0A3M1IDL8-F1
#
_entry.id   AF-A0A3M1IDL8-F1
#
_cell.length_a   1.000
_cell.length_b   1.000
_cell.length_c   1.000
_cell.angle_alpha   90.00
_cell.angle_beta   90.00
_cell.angle_gamma   90.00
#
_symmetry.space_group_name_H-M   'P 1'
#
loop_
_entity.id
_entity.type
_entity.pdbx_description
1 polymer ?
#
loop_
_entity_poly.entity_id
_entity_poly.type
_entity_poly.pdbx_seq_one_letter_code
_entity_poly.pdbx_strand_id
1 'polypeptide(L)'
;MESKPLSAADILGNPAYRAISYGGYRDANHDIEPTIAQLQEDMLILHAMGIRILRTYKLHRPHAANVLAAIRELRQADPSFEMYVMLGAWIDCKNAWTDQAPNHEEESPRNATEIARAVELAKQYPDIVKVIAVGNEAMVKWATSYYVQPWVILKWVNYLQQLKTQGKLPVDLWITSSDNFASWGGGGEEYHVEDLNQLIRAVDFLSVHTYPMHDTHYNPSFWGIIEDEATWSKEAQIEAAMQRARAYAQMQYDSVVAYMKGLGVDKPVHIGETGWASASNGFYGPTGSFACDEFKQGLYHQYLREWTDSAGISCFYFEAFDEPWKDAANPGGSENHFGLFTVDGQAKYPIWDLVDQGIFDGLKRGGNAIRKTFDGDKGKLLETVLLPPRKAALTF
;
A
#
# COMPACT_ATOMS: atom_id res chain seq x y z
N MET A 1 22.69 -19.87 -20.21
CA MET A 1 23.18 -18.54 -19.76
C MET A 1 22.39 -18.22 -18.51
N GLU A 2 23.04 -18.07 -17.37
CA GLU A 2 22.34 -17.61 -16.16
C GLU A 2 21.82 -16.19 -16.42
N SER A 3 20.51 -15.98 -16.28
CA SER A 3 19.90 -14.66 -16.40
C SER A 3 20.42 -13.76 -15.29
N LYS A 4 20.81 -12.53 -15.63
CA LYS A 4 21.22 -11.51 -14.65
C LYS A 4 20.13 -11.34 -13.58
N PRO A 5 20.48 -11.26 -12.27
CA PRO A 5 19.49 -11.00 -11.22
C PRO A 5 18.79 -9.66 -11.45
N LEU A 6 17.46 -9.61 -11.31
CA LEU A 6 16.69 -8.38 -11.46
C LEU A 6 16.99 -7.40 -10.32
N SER A 7 17.16 -6.14 -10.67
CA SER A 7 17.29 -5.00 -9.76
C SER A 7 15.93 -4.38 -9.44
N ALA A 8 15.89 -3.48 -8.45
CA ALA A 8 14.68 -2.70 -8.19
C ALA A 8 14.25 -1.85 -9.40
N ALA A 9 15.22 -1.35 -10.19
CA ALA A 9 14.97 -0.55 -11.39
C ALA A 9 14.32 -1.36 -12.52
N ASP A 10 14.59 -2.67 -12.61
CA ASP A 10 13.99 -3.55 -13.61
C ASP A 10 12.54 -3.93 -13.26
N ILE A 11 12.21 -3.88 -11.95
CA ILE A 11 10.95 -4.32 -11.37
C ILE A 11 9.96 -3.16 -11.27
N LEU A 12 10.38 -2.03 -10.69
CA LEU A 12 9.48 -0.93 -10.40
C LEU A 12 9.08 -0.17 -11.68
N GLY A 13 7.78 0.08 -11.83
CA GLY A 13 7.18 0.65 -13.03
C GLY A 13 6.91 -0.36 -14.15
N ASN A 14 7.29 -1.63 -13.99
CA ASN A 14 7.06 -2.66 -14.99
C ASN A 14 5.79 -3.46 -14.67
N PRO A 15 4.75 -3.45 -15.53
CA PRO A 15 3.48 -4.13 -15.26
C PRO A 15 3.59 -5.66 -15.20
N ALA A 16 4.70 -6.25 -15.66
CA ALA A 16 4.97 -7.68 -15.47
C ALA A 16 5.27 -8.03 -13.99
N TYR A 17 5.63 -7.05 -13.17
CA TYR A 17 5.94 -7.24 -11.74
C TYR A 17 4.97 -6.48 -10.86
N ARG A 18 3.70 -6.89 -10.87
CA ARG A 18 2.66 -6.19 -10.11
C ARG A 18 2.97 -6.17 -8.62
N ALA A 19 2.77 -4.99 -8.05
CA ALA A 19 3.04 -4.69 -6.66
C ALA A 19 1.75 -4.78 -5.81
N ILE A 20 1.89 -5.18 -4.55
CA ILE A 20 0.79 -5.14 -3.57
C ILE A 20 1.31 -4.92 -2.16
N SER A 21 0.53 -4.21 -1.35
CA SER A 21 0.73 -4.12 0.08
C SER A 21 0.24 -5.39 0.77
N TYR A 22 1.04 -5.97 1.66
CA TYR A 22 0.76 -7.30 2.20
C TYR A 22 0.99 -7.38 3.72
N GLY A 23 -0.09 -7.72 4.43
CA GLY A 23 -0.08 -8.31 5.76
C GLY A 23 -0.75 -9.70 5.69
N GLY A 24 -0.18 -10.66 6.41
CA GLY A 24 -0.61 -12.07 6.39
C GLY A 24 -1.43 -12.47 7.61
N TYR A 25 -1.79 -11.50 8.45
CA TYR A 25 -2.46 -11.75 9.72
C TYR A 25 -3.91 -12.19 9.48
N ARG A 26 -4.34 -13.23 10.19
CA ARG A 26 -5.67 -13.84 10.04
C ARG A 26 -6.56 -13.68 11.27
N ASP A 27 -6.00 -13.14 12.35
CA ASP A 27 -6.66 -13.01 13.66
C ASP A 27 -6.79 -11.53 14.03
N ALA A 28 -7.83 -11.18 14.79
CA ALA A 28 -8.02 -9.83 15.32
C ALA A 28 -7.00 -9.50 16.42
N ASN A 29 -6.45 -10.52 17.10
CA ASN A 29 -5.31 -10.35 17.98
C ASN A 29 -4.01 -10.30 17.16
N HIS A 30 -3.44 -9.11 17.03
CA HIS A 30 -2.20 -8.86 16.29
C HIS A 30 -0.96 -9.58 16.87
N ASP A 31 -1.04 -10.13 18.08
CA ASP A 31 0.03 -10.95 18.65
C ASP A 31 0.06 -12.39 18.10
N ILE A 32 -1.00 -12.81 17.41
CA ILE A 32 -1.07 -14.10 16.73
C ILE A 32 -0.45 -13.95 15.34
N GLU A 33 0.84 -14.27 15.27
CA GLU A 33 1.59 -14.26 14.02
C GLU A 33 1.17 -15.42 13.08
N PRO A 34 1.02 -15.17 11.77
CA PRO A 34 0.81 -16.24 10.82
C PRO A 34 2.04 -17.16 10.73
N THR A 35 1.78 -18.46 10.60
CA THR A 35 2.83 -19.46 10.39
C THR A 35 3.43 -19.35 8.99
N ILE A 36 4.65 -19.86 8.79
CA ILE A 36 5.29 -19.91 7.47
C ILE A 36 4.40 -20.63 6.44
N ALA A 37 3.77 -21.75 6.82
CA ALA A 37 2.86 -22.48 5.93
C ALA A 37 1.64 -21.64 5.50
N GLN A 38 1.06 -20.87 6.42
CA GLN A 38 -0.02 -19.94 6.09
C GLN A 38 0.47 -18.83 5.15
N LEU A 39 1.66 -18.29 5.38
CA LEU A 39 2.25 -17.30 4.48
C LEU A 39 2.53 -17.90 3.10
N GLN A 40 2.93 -19.17 3.00
CA GLN A 40 3.12 -19.86 1.72
C GLN A 40 1.81 -20.00 0.92
N GLU A 41 0.69 -20.29 1.59
CA GLU A 41 -0.64 -20.27 0.95
C GLU A 41 -0.88 -18.92 0.27
N ASP A 42 -0.62 -17.83 1.00
CA ASP A 42 -0.82 -16.47 0.52
C ASP A 42 0.10 -16.13 -0.66
N MET A 43 1.38 -16.51 -0.57
CA MET A 43 2.38 -16.29 -1.61
C MET A 43 1.97 -16.95 -2.93
N LEU A 44 1.43 -18.17 -2.87
CA LEU A 44 0.95 -18.90 -4.04
C LEU A 44 -0.29 -18.23 -4.66
N ILE A 45 -1.24 -17.78 -3.83
CA ILE A 45 -2.43 -17.05 -4.30
C ILE A 45 -2.03 -15.74 -5.00
N LEU A 46 -1.16 -14.96 -4.37
CA LEU A 46 -0.71 -13.68 -4.92
C LEU A 46 0.12 -13.87 -6.20
N HIS A 47 0.99 -14.88 -6.22
CA HIS A 47 1.76 -15.22 -7.41
C HIS A 47 0.86 -15.63 -8.58
N ALA A 48 -0.20 -16.41 -8.34
CA ALA A 48 -1.13 -16.85 -9.36
C ALA A 48 -1.84 -15.68 -10.06
N MET A 49 -2.22 -14.64 -9.31
CA MET A 49 -2.82 -13.42 -9.88
C MET A 49 -1.80 -12.41 -10.46
N GLY A 50 -0.54 -12.80 -10.63
CA GLY A 50 0.50 -12.00 -11.27
C GLY A 50 1.21 -11.00 -10.34
N ILE A 51 0.99 -11.04 -9.03
CA ILE A 51 1.81 -10.25 -8.09
C ILE A 51 3.22 -10.82 -8.06
N ARG A 52 4.22 -9.95 -8.10
CA ARG A 52 5.64 -10.31 -8.02
C ARG A 52 6.44 -9.50 -7.02
N ILE A 53 5.89 -8.42 -6.46
CA ILE A 53 6.56 -7.68 -5.38
C ILE A 53 5.57 -7.29 -4.28
N LEU A 54 5.95 -7.57 -3.05
CA LEU A 54 5.19 -7.26 -1.84
C LEU A 54 5.80 -6.09 -1.11
N ARG A 55 4.97 -5.30 -0.43
CA ARG A 55 5.42 -4.31 0.57
C ARG A 55 5.04 -4.76 1.98
N THR A 56 6.02 -4.67 2.89
CA THR A 56 5.84 -4.91 4.34
C THR A 56 6.13 -3.62 5.13
N TYR A 57 5.85 -3.61 6.44
CA TYR A 57 5.74 -2.36 7.20
C TYR A 57 6.71 -2.21 8.38
N LYS A 58 7.04 -3.32 9.05
CA LYS A 58 7.75 -3.32 10.33
C LYS A 58 8.55 -4.61 10.50
N LEU A 59 9.65 -4.52 11.25
CA LEU A 59 10.63 -5.58 11.45
C LEU A 59 10.80 -5.98 12.92
N HIS A 60 10.20 -5.23 13.85
CA HIS A 60 10.17 -5.60 15.25
C HIS A 60 9.21 -6.74 15.60
N ARG A 61 8.37 -7.15 14.63
CA ARG A 61 7.55 -8.37 14.70
C ARG A 61 8.07 -9.43 13.72
N PRO A 62 7.83 -10.74 13.97
CA PRO A 62 8.32 -11.82 13.11
C PRO A 62 7.81 -11.79 11.66
N HIS A 63 6.61 -11.26 11.40
CA HIS A 63 5.91 -11.32 10.10
C HIS A 63 6.82 -11.11 8.88
N ALA A 64 7.49 -9.96 8.76
CA ALA A 64 8.30 -9.66 7.57
C ALA A 64 9.45 -10.67 7.36
N ALA A 65 10.08 -11.14 8.44
CA ALA A 65 11.12 -12.17 8.36
C ALA A 65 10.54 -13.54 7.97
N ASN A 66 9.35 -13.87 8.46
CA ASN A 66 8.62 -15.09 8.10
C ASN A 66 8.15 -15.07 6.64
N VAL A 67 7.76 -13.91 6.10
CA VAL A 67 7.45 -13.74 4.67
C VAL A 67 8.66 -14.02 3.80
N LEU A 68 9.83 -13.48 4.15
CA LEU A 68 11.08 -13.76 3.44
C LEU A 68 11.46 -15.25 3.49
N ALA A 69 11.27 -15.89 4.64
CA ALA A 69 11.48 -17.32 4.78
C ALA A 69 10.51 -18.14 3.91
N ALA A 70 9.22 -17.80 3.91
CA ALA A 70 8.20 -18.46 3.11
C ALA A 70 8.51 -18.37 1.60
N ILE A 71 8.88 -17.18 1.11
CA ILE A 71 9.29 -16.98 -0.29
C ILE A 71 10.53 -17.81 -0.63
N ARG A 72 11.55 -17.82 0.25
CA ARG A 72 12.77 -18.60 0.01
C ARG A 72 12.47 -20.10 -0.07
N GLU A 73 11.64 -20.62 0.83
CA GLU A 73 11.23 -22.04 0.81
C GLU A 73 10.46 -22.39 -0.47
N LEU A 74 9.55 -21.52 -0.92
CA LEU A 74 8.84 -21.71 -2.19
C LEU A 74 9.78 -21.68 -3.40
N ARG A 75 10.74 -20.75 -3.45
CA ARG A 75 11.79 -20.71 -4.49
C ARG A 75 12.67 -21.95 -4.52
N GLN A 76 12.94 -22.54 -3.35
CA GLN A 76 13.71 -23.78 -3.25
C GLN A 76 12.91 -24.99 -3.73
N ALA A 77 11.60 -25.02 -3.47
CA ALA A 77 10.70 -26.08 -3.92
C ALA A 77 10.39 -25.97 -5.42
N ASP A 78 10.23 -24.75 -5.93
CA ASP A 78 9.95 -24.44 -7.33
C ASP A 78 10.82 -23.26 -7.79
N PRO A 79 11.91 -23.51 -8.54
CA PRO A 79 12.78 -22.46 -9.07
C PRO A 79 12.08 -21.48 -10.03
N SER A 80 10.88 -21.78 -10.51
CA SER A 80 10.07 -20.86 -11.33
C SER A 80 9.24 -19.88 -10.51
N PHE A 81 9.08 -20.13 -9.20
CA PHE A 81 8.35 -19.23 -8.31
C PHE A 81 9.12 -17.92 -8.10
N GLU A 82 8.47 -16.79 -8.38
CA GLU A 82 9.12 -15.48 -8.33
C GLU A 82 8.34 -14.49 -7.46
N MET A 83 8.93 -14.06 -6.34
CA MET A 83 8.39 -13.02 -5.48
C MET A 83 9.51 -12.17 -4.87
N TYR A 84 9.33 -10.86 -4.86
CA TYR A 84 10.24 -9.87 -4.33
C TYR A 84 9.61 -9.08 -3.18
N VAL A 85 10.43 -8.37 -2.41
CA VAL A 85 9.96 -7.61 -1.25
C VAL A 85 10.57 -6.21 -1.19
N MET A 86 9.71 -5.23 -0.96
CA MET A 86 10.01 -3.93 -0.37
C MET A 86 9.83 -4.02 1.14
N LEU A 87 10.94 -4.01 1.89
CA LEU A 87 10.94 -4.10 3.34
C LEU A 87 10.69 -2.74 3.98
N GLY A 88 9.62 -2.60 4.74
CA GLY A 88 9.39 -1.44 5.60
C GLY A 88 10.14 -1.56 6.91
N ALA A 89 10.95 -0.55 7.22
CA ALA A 89 11.52 -0.32 8.53
C ALA A 89 10.70 0.79 9.21
N TRP A 90 9.97 0.44 10.28
CA TRP A 90 9.13 1.39 10.99
C TRP A 90 9.98 2.43 11.74
N ILE A 91 9.62 3.70 11.64
CA ILE A 91 10.34 4.81 12.29
C ILE A 91 9.41 5.55 13.23
N ASP A 92 9.85 5.71 14.46
CA ASP A 92 9.11 6.35 15.53
C ASP A 92 9.83 7.61 16.03
N CYS A 93 9.05 8.61 16.46
CA CYS A 93 9.55 9.66 17.32
C CYS A 93 9.80 9.17 18.75
N LYS A 94 10.51 9.97 19.52
CA LYS A 94 10.76 9.68 20.94
C LYS A 94 9.42 9.54 21.67
N ASN A 95 9.36 8.55 22.57
CA ASN A 95 8.20 8.20 23.39
C ASN A 95 6.97 7.66 22.65
N ALA A 96 7.02 7.46 21.32
CA ALA A 96 5.91 6.83 20.60
C ALA A 96 5.55 5.47 21.22
N TRP A 97 4.25 5.18 21.30
CA TRP A 97 3.70 3.92 21.86
C TRP A 97 4.06 3.66 23.33
N THR A 98 4.28 4.72 24.11
CA THR A 98 4.50 4.65 25.56
C THR A 98 3.47 5.49 26.32
N ASP A 99 3.51 5.44 27.65
CA ASP A 99 2.66 6.27 28.52
C ASP A 99 3.14 7.75 28.59
N GLN A 100 4.24 8.09 27.91
CA GLN A 100 4.74 9.47 27.82
C GLN A 100 4.27 10.16 26.53
N ALA A 101 4.14 11.49 26.57
CA ALA A 101 3.81 12.26 25.38
C ALA A 101 4.89 12.07 24.28
N PRO A 102 4.49 11.77 23.03
CA PRO A 102 5.40 11.76 21.88
C PRO A 102 6.15 13.08 21.74
N ASN A 103 7.47 13.02 21.54
CA ASN A 103 8.26 14.19 21.16
C ASN A 103 8.70 14.06 19.70
N HIS A 104 8.00 14.78 18.83
CA HIS A 104 8.19 14.73 17.37
C HIS A 104 9.50 15.39 16.88
N GLU A 105 10.18 16.15 17.75
CA GLU A 105 11.47 16.77 17.44
C GLU A 105 12.66 15.86 17.79
N GLU A 106 12.43 14.69 18.38
CA GLU A 106 13.45 13.70 18.71
C GLU A 106 13.09 12.32 18.14
N GLU A 107 14.09 11.54 17.75
CA GLU A 107 13.87 10.16 17.27
C GLU A 107 13.75 9.15 18.43
N SER A 108 13.04 8.04 18.19
CA SER A 108 13.08 6.88 19.07
C SER A 108 14.44 6.17 19.01
N PRO A 109 15.04 5.77 20.16
CA PRO A 109 16.25 4.96 20.15
C PRO A 109 16.04 3.57 19.51
N ARG A 110 14.78 3.11 19.38
CA ARG A 110 14.44 1.83 18.73
C ARG A 110 14.71 1.86 17.21
N ASN A 111 14.69 3.04 16.58
CA ASN A 111 14.88 3.17 15.13
C ASN A 111 16.20 2.53 14.67
N ALA A 112 17.26 2.65 15.48
CA ALA A 112 18.54 2.00 15.19
C ALA A 112 18.43 0.46 15.13
N THR A 113 17.67 -0.14 16.04
CA THR A 113 17.42 -1.60 16.06
C THR A 113 16.61 -2.03 14.84
N GLU A 114 15.56 -1.27 14.49
CA GLU A 114 14.74 -1.55 13.32
C GLU A 114 15.56 -1.49 12.02
N ILE A 115 16.37 -0.45 11.85
CA ILE A 115 17.24 -0.28 10.68
C ILE A 115 18.33 -1.37 10.62
N ALA A 116 18.92 -1.72 11.76
CA ALA A 116 19.89 -2.81 11.83
C ALA A 116 19.26 -4.13 11.36
N ARG A 117 18.00 -4.40 11.75
CA ARG A 117 17.26 -5.58 11.30
C ARG A 117 16.96 -5.54 9.79
N ALA A 118 16.64 -4.38 9.23
CA ALA A 118 16.45 -4.20 7.79
C ALA A 118 17.73 -4.56 7.00
N VAL A 119 18.88 -4.08 7.49
CA VAL A 119 20.20 -4.38 6.90
C VAL A 119 20.51 -5.87 6.97
N GLU A 120 20.25 -6.51 8.10
CA GLU A 120 20.46 -7.95 8.29
C GLU A 120 19.63 -8.77 7.29
N LEU A 121 18.33 -8.48 7.20
CA LEU A 121 17.42 -9.18 6.29
C LEU A 121 17.77 -8.94 4.82
N ALA A 122 18.12 -7.73 4.43
CA ALA A 122 18.54 -7.43 3.06
C ALA A 122 19.83 -8.16 2.66
N LYS A 123 20.74 -8.40 3.61
CA LYS A 123 21.95 -9.23 3.39
C LYS A 123 21.64 -10.72 3.35
N GLN A 124 20.68 -11.17 4.16
CA GLN A 124 20.31 -12.58 4.26
C GLN A 124 19.48 -13.04 3.05
N TYR A 125 18.72 -12.13 2.43
CA TYR A 125 17.82 -12.40 1.31
C TYR A 125 18.02 -11.43 0.13
N PRO A 126 19.24 -11.28 -0.43
CA PRO A 126 19.55 -10.25 -1.44
C PRO A 126 18.88 -10.52 -2.80
N ASP A 127 18.46 -11.76 -3.05
CA ASP A 127 17.71 -12.17 -4.25
C ASP A 127 16.20 -11.88 -4.14
N ILE A 128 15.68 -11.65 -2.93
CA ILE A 128 14.25 -11.37 -2.65
C ILE A 128 14.05 -9.89 -2.32
N VAL A 129 14.88 -9.33 -1.43
CA VAL A 129 14.75 -7.94 -0.97
C VAL A 129 15.32 -7.00 -2.02
N LYS A 130 14.46 -6.14 -2.58
CA LYS A 130 14.83 -5.19 -3.64
C LYS A 130 14.77 -3.74 -3.18
N VAL A 131 13.98 -3.45 -2.15
CA VAL A 131 13.80 -2.10 -1.61
C VAL A 131 13.82 -2.14 -0.08
N ILE A 132 14.42 -1.12 0.55
CA ILE A 132 14.15 -0.77 1.95
C ILE A 132 13.42 0.56 2.00
N ALA A 133 12.27 0.59 2.68
CA ALA A 133 11.49 1.80 2.96
C ALA A 133 11.75 2.25 4.41
N VAL A 134 12.32 3.43 4.58
CA VAL A 134 12.59 4.05 5.88
C VAL A 134 11.37 4.85 6.30
N GLY A 135 10.55 4.27 7.18
CA GLY A 135 9.29 4.85 7.64
C GLY A 135 8.10 4.51 6.75
N ASN A 136 6.93 4.51 7.38
CA ASN A 136 5.61 4.43 6.77
C ASN A 136 4.77 5.58 7.33
N GLU A 137 4.42 6.56 6.51
CA GLU A 137 3.70 7.76 6.97
C GLU A 137 4.33 8.38 8.23
N ALA A 138 5.66 8.30 8.30
CA ALA A 138 6.42 8.70 9.46
C ALA A 138 6.65 10.21 9.49
N MET A 139 6.39 10.95 8.40
CA MET A 139 6.57 12.41 8.35
C MET A 139 5.27 13.20 8.36
N VAL A 140 4.14 12.54 8.09
CA VAL A 140 2.84 13.21 7.96
C VAL A 140 2.36 13.72 9.31
N LYS A 141 1.98 15.00 9.38
CA LYS A 141 1.77 15.70 10.66
C LYS A 141 0.55 15.22 11.45
N TRP A 142 -0.40 14.57 10.79
CA TRP A 142 -1.57 13.99 11.47
C TRP A 142 -1.28 12.62 12.10
N ALA A 143 -0.14 11.99 11.85
CA ALA A 143 0.26 10.73 12.49
C ALA A 143 0.81 10.99 13.91
N THR A 144 0.01 11.66 14.74
CA THR A 144 0.41 12.24 16.05
C THR A 144 0.90 11.22 17.07
N SER A 145 0.67 9.93 16.85
CA SER A 145 1.20 8.89 17.72
C SER A 145 2.70 8.64 17.54
N TYR A 146 3.28 8.97 16.37
CA TYR A 146 4.66 8.54 16.05
C TYR A 146 5.44 9.40 15.04
N TYR A 147 4.84 10.40 14.38
CA TYR A 147 5.54 11.11 13.29
C TYR A 147 6.85 11.76 13.77
N VAL A 148 7.84 11.80 12.88
CA VAL A 148 9.15 12.42 13.03
C VAL A 148 9.30 13.59 12.05
N GLN A 149 10.27 14.45 12.32
CA GLN A 149 10.70 15.43 11.32
C GLN A 149 11.51 14.76 10.19
N PRO A 150 11.53 15.34 8.96
CA PRO A 150 12.22 14.75 7.81
C PRO A 150 13.71 14.46 8.03
N TRP A 151 14.39 15.20 8.92
CA TRP A 151 15.81 14.97 9.24
C TRP A 151 16.07 13.57 9.81
N VAL A 152 15.10 12.98 10.52
CA VAL A 152 15.23 11.61 11.06
C VAL A 152 15.23 10.59 9.92
N ILE A 153 14.33 10.74 8.95
CA ILE A 153 14.26 9.88 7.78
C ILE A 153 15.51 10.06 6.91
N LEU A 154 15.91 11.31 6.65
CA LEU A 154 17.12 11.66 5.92
C LEU A 154 18.37 11.00 6.53
N LYS A 155 18.52 11.03 7.85
CA LYS A 155 19.62 10.37 8.57
C LYS A 155 19.71 8.89 8.23
N TRP A 156 18.59 8.16 8.33
CA TRP A 156 18.57 6.71 8.11
C TRP A 156 18.68 6.33 6.62
N VAL A 157 18.11 7.13 5.71
CA VAL A 157 18.32 6.97 4.27
C VAL A 157 19.80 7.16 3.93
N ASN A 158 20.44 8.23 4.40
CA ASN A 158 21.86 8.47 4.17
C ASN A 158 22.75 7.38 4.76
N TYR A 159 22.40 6.85 5.94
CA TYR A 159 23.09 5.71 6.52
C TYR A 159 23.03 4.47 5.60
N LEU A 160 21.86 4.12 5.08
CA LEU A 160 21.70 2.97 4.17
C LEU A 160 22.42 3.21 2.83
N GLN A 161 22.36 4.42 2.29
CA GLN A 161 23.12 4.78 1.08
C GLN A 161 24.64 4.68 1.32
N GLN A 162 25.12 5.09 2.50
CA GLN A 162 26.53 4.92 2.88
C GLN A 162 26.93 3.45 2.99
N LEU A 163 26.05 2.57 3.50
CA LEU A 163 26.32 1.13 3.53
C LEU A 163 26.44 0.54 2.11
N LYS A 164 25.64 1.02 1.14
CA LYS A 164 25.75 0.63 -0.27
C LYS A 164 27.10 1.04 -0.87
N THR A 165 27.54 2.29 -0.67
CA THR A 165 28.84 2.76 -1.19
C THR A 165 30.05 2.06 -0.55
N GLN A 166 29.90 1.58 0.69
CA GLN A 166 30.91 0.76 1.38
C GLN A 166 30.89 -0.73 0.98
N GLY A 167 30.00 -1.15 0.07
CA GLY A 167 29.84 -2.55 -0.31
C GLY A 167 29.24 -3.44 0.79
N LYS A 168 28.62 -2.84 1.81
CA LYS A 168 27.96 -3.56 2.91
C LYS A 168 26.50 -3.88 2.61
N LEU A 169 25.92 -3.27 1.59
CA LEU A 169 24.61 -3.64 1.03
C LEU A 169 24.77 -3.80 -0.49
N PRO A 170 23.89 -4.58 -1.16
CA PRO A 170 23.90 -4.67 -2.61
C PRO A 170 23.76 -3.28 -3.24
N VAL A 171 24.57 -2.98 -4.26
CA VAL A 171 24.53 -1.68 -4.94
C VAL A 171 23.17 -1.41 -5.62
N ASP A 172 22.53 -2.46 -6.11
CA ASP A 172 21.23 -2.42 -6.80
C ASP A 172 20.03 -2.45 -5.84
N LEU A 173 20.25 -2.46 -4.51
CA LEU A 173 19.19 -2.30 -3.51
C LEU A 173 18.73 -0.84 -3.50
N TRP A 174 17.44 -0.58 -3.72
CA TRP A 174 16.90 0.77 -3.67
C TRP A 174 16.44 1.15 -2.25
N ILE A 175 16.63 2.41 -1.90
CA ILE A 175 16.26 3.01 -0.61
C ILE A 175 15.22 4.09 -0.86
N THR A 176 14.10 4.05 -0.14
CA THR A 176 13.05 5.08 -0.18
C THR A 176 12.56 5.41 1.23
N SER A 177 11.67 6.38 1.35
CA SER A 177 10.65 6.43 2.41
C SER A 177 9.27 6.24 1.76
N SER A 178 8.28 5.73 2.49
CA SER A 178 6.92 5.54 1.95
C SER A 178 5.94 6.35 2.78
N ASP A 179 5.39 7.41 2.19
CA ASP A 179 4.71 8.45 2.95
C ASP A 179 3.62 9.14 2.13
N ASN A 180 2.74 9.86 2.83
CA ASN A 180 1.68 10.65 2.24
C ASN A 180 2.20 11.67 1.22
N PHE A 181 1.41 11.95 0.17
CA PHE A 181 1.76 12.94 -0.86
C PHE A 181 2.12 14.31 -0.27
N ALA A 182 1.46 14.72 0.83
CA ALA A 182 1.76 15.98 1.51
C ALA A 182 3.17 15.99 2.10
N SER A 183 3.57 14.88 2.74
CA SER A 183 4.91 14.70 3.32
C SER A 183 6.03 14.77 2.27
N TRP A 184 5.72 14.43 1.02
CA TRP A 184 6.62 14.57 -0.12
C TRP A 184 6.57 15.95 -0.80
N GLY A 185 5.93 16.94 -0.18
CA GLY A 185 5.86 18.32 -0.65
C GLY A 185 4.71 18.59 -1.63
N GLY A 186 3.87 17.60 -1.94
CA GLY A 186 2.69 17.76 -2.79
C GLY A 186 1.48 18.40 -2.09
N GLY A 187 1.62 18.76 -0.82
CA GLY A 187 0.58 19.37 0.02
C GLY A 187 0.94 20.79 0.46
N GLY A 188 0.65 21.13 1.72
CA GLY A 188 0.89 22.46 2.28
C GLY A 188 2.38 22.80 2.50
N GLU A 189 2.67 24.10 2.57
CA GLU A 189 4.03 24.64 2.73
C GLU A 189 4.72 24.23 4.05
N GLU A 190 3.96 23.76 5.04
CA GLU A 190 4.51 23.26 6.31
C GLU A 190 5.47 22.07 6.15
N TYR A 191 5.41 21.36 5.01
CA TYR A 191 6.34 20.29 4.68
C TYR A 191 7.57 20.76 3.90
N HIS A 192 7.57 21.98 3.35
CA HIS A 192 8.60 22.50 2.44
C HIS A 192 9.84 22.99 3.21
N VAL A 193 10.52 22.05 3.87
CA VAL A 193 11.73 22.28 4.67
C VAL A 193 12.98 21.72 3.98
N GLU A 194 14.15 22.26 4.32
CA GLU A 194 15.40 21.88 3.65
C GLU A 194 15.78 20.40 3.86
N ASP A 195 15.41 19.80 5.00
CA ASP A 195 15.63 18.37 5.22
C ASP A 195 14.79 17.49 4.28
N LEU A 196 13.57 17.91 3.90
CA LEU A 196 12.77 17.23 2.89
C LEU A 196 13.45 17.34 1.52
N ASN A 197 13.94 18.53 1.17
CA ASN A 197 14.67 18.76 -0.08
C ASN A 197 15.91 17.85 -0.19
N GLN A 198 16.65 17.69 0.90
CA GLN A 198 17.78 16.76 0.97
C GLN A 198 17.33 15.30 0.91
N LEU A 199 16.22 14.93 1.57
CA LEU A 199 15.67 13.58 1.53
C LEU A 199 15.29 13.16 0.12
N ILE A 200 14.57 14.02 -0.62
CA ILE A 200 14.23 13.80 -2.03
C ILE A 200 15.49 13.56 -2.87
N ARG A 201 16.61 14.23 -2.57
CA ARG A 201 17.90 14.01 -3.24
C ARG A 201 18.63 12.75 -2.79
N ALA A 202 18.35 12.22 -1.60
CA ALA A 202 19.04 11.06 -1.04
C ALA A 202 18.40 9.70 -1.40
N VAL A 203 17.06 9.63 -1.53
CA VAL A 203 16.35 8.38 -1.86
C VAL A 203 16.58 7.94 -3.32
N ASP A 204 16.44 6.66 -3.64
CA ASP A 204 16.55 6.20 -5.04
C ASP A 204 15.26 6.51 -5.85
N PHE A 205 14.10 6.55 -5.18
CA PHE A 205 12.80 6.94 -5.73
C PHE A 205 11.89 7.49 -4.63
N LEU A 206 10.74 8.08 -4.99
CA LEU A 206 9.72 8.51 -4.03
C LEU A 206 8.57 7.50 -4.01
N SER A 207 8.23 6.98 -2.83
CA SER A 207 7.08 6.10 -2.62
C SER A 207 5.94 6.90 -1.98
N VAL A 208 4.92 7.21 -2.78
CA VAL A 208 3.87 8.19 -2.46
C VAL A 208 2.56 7.49 -2.09
N HIS A 209 1.91 7.95 -1.03
CA HIS A 209 0.57 7.51 -0.66
C HIS A 209 -0.48 8.55 -1.03
N THR A 210 -1.62 8.08 -1.52
CA THR A 210 -2.81 8.89 -1.82
C THR A 210 -4.06 8.08 -1.46
N TYR A 211 -5.03 8.69 -0.78
CA TYR A 211 -6.25 8.00 -0.33
C TYR A 211 -7.51 8.81 -0.63
N PRO A 212 -7.99 8.82 -1.89
CA PRO A 212 -9.27 9.44 -2.22
C PRO A 212 -10.42 8.90 -1.35
N MET A 213 -10.41 7.62 -0.99
CA MET A 213 -11.44 7.05 -0.11
C MET A 213 -11.58 7.82 1.22
N HIS A 214 -10.47 8.10 1.92
CA HIS A 214 -10.49 8.89 3.15
C HIS A 214 -10.95 10.33 2.89
N ASP A 215 -10.49 10.92 1.79
CA ASP A 215 -10.84 12.28 1.41
C ASP A 215 -12.31 12.43 1.01
N THR A 216 -13.06 11.35 0.73
CA THR A 216 -14.53 11.42 0.60
C THR A 216 -15.22 11.94 1.87
N HIS A 217 -14.53 11.93 3.00
CA HIS A 217 -14.94 12.56 4.26
C HIS A 217 -14.11 13.81 4.57
N TYR A 218 -12.78 13.71 4.57
CA TYR A 218 -11.89 14.79 5.05
C TYR A 218 -11.67 15.93 4.06
N ASN A 219 -11.72 15.66 2.75
CA ASN A 219 -11.63 16.67 1.70
C ASN A 219 -12.57 16.33 0.51
N PRO A 220 -13.89 16.38 0.71
CA PRO A 220 -14.85 15.71 -0.17
C PRO A 220 -15.13 16.47 -1.47
N SER A 221 -14.35 17.49 -1.83
CA SER A 221 -14.66 18.43 -2.91
C SER A 221 -14.90 17.75 -4.27
N PHE A 222 -14.22 16.63 -4.52
CA PHE A 222 -14.33 15.80 -5.73
C PHE A 222 -15.46 14.74 -5.69
N TRP A 223 -16.00 14.44 -4.51
CA TRP A 223 -16.86 13.28 -4.27
C TRP A 223 -18.35 13.62 -4.28
N GLY A 224 -19.14 12.92 -5.10
CA GLY A 224 -20.60 13.06 -5.16
C GLY A 224 -21.16 12.92 -6.58
N ILE A 225 -22.50 12.95 -6.70
CA ILE A 225 -23.24 12.98 -7.98
C ILE A 225 -23.65 14.41 -8.28
N ILE A 226 -23.26 14.94 -9.45
CA ILE A 226 -23.65 16.31 -9.88
C ILE A 226 -25.01 16.33 -10.59
N GLU A 227 -25.59 17.52 -10.76
CA GLU A 227 -26.95 17.69 -11.30
C GLU A 227 -27.15 17.03 -12.68
N ASP A 228 -26.19 17.20 -13.59
CA ASP A 228 -26.23 16.61 -14.94
C ASP A 228 -26.21 15.07 -14.94
N GLU A 229 -25.67 14.47 -13.88
CA GLU A 229 -25.58 13.02 -13.70
C GLU A 229 -26.84 12.43 -13.05
N ALA A 230 -27.72 13.26 -12.48
CA ALA A 230 -28.81 12.80 -11.62
C ALA A 230 -29.84 11.90 -12.32
N THR A 231 -29.91 11.96 -13.65
CA THR A 231 -30.82 11.16 -14.49
C THR A 231 -30.17 9.91 -15.08
N TRP A 232 -28.86 9.72 -14.91
CA TRP A 232 -28.15 8.57 -15.44
C TRP A 232 -28.50 7.29 -14.66
N SER A 233 -28.08 6.14 -15.20
CA SER A 233 -28.21 4.88 -14.47
C SER A 233 -27.37 4.91 -13.18
N LYS A 234 -27.76 4.12 -12.19
CA LYS A 234 -27.05 3.99 -10.90
C LYS A 234 -25.57 3.64 -11.12
N GLU A 235 -25.27 2.71 -12.01
CA GLU A 235 -23.90 2.31 -12.34
C GLU A 235 -23.11 3.46 -12.97
N ALA A 236 -23.67 4.15 -13.97
CA ALA A 236 -23.00 5.28 -14.63
C ALA A 236 -22.71 6.45 -13.66
N GLN A 237 -23.61 6.72 -12.72
CA GLN A 237 -23.40 7.70 -11.65
C GLN A 237 -22.20 7.33 -10.78
N ILE A 238 -22.11 6.07 -10.38
CA ILE A 238 -21.01 5.57 -9.55
C ILE A 238 -19.70 5.61 -10.33
N GLU A 239 -19.70 5.13 -11.57
CA GLU A 239 -18.52 5.14 -12.44
C GLU A 239 -17.95 6.55 -12.60
N ALA A 240 -18.79 7.56 -12.84
CA ALA A 240 -18.36 8.95 -12.95
C ALA A 240 -17.72 9.47 -11.64
N ALA A 241 -18.31 9.17 -10.49
CA ALA A 241 -17.74 9.54 -9.19
C ALA A 241 -16.40 8.84 -8.92
N MET A 242 -16.27 7.57 -9.31
CA MET A 242 -15.02 6.80 -9.15
C MET A 242 -13.93 7.26 -10.12
N GLN A 243 -14.28 7.72 -11.32
CA GLN A 243 -13.34 8.36 -12.25
C GLN A 243 -12.77 9.67 -11.68
N ARG A 244 -13.61 10.47 -11.00
CA ARG A 244 -13.15 11.64 -10.25
C ARG A 244 -12.21 11.28 -9.10
N ALA A 245 -12.51 10.20 -8.38
CA ALA A 245 -11.61 9.71 -7.33
C ALA A 245 -10.23 9.30 -7.88
N ARG A 246 -10.17 8.62 -9.03
CA ARG A 246 -8.89 8.37 -9.74
C ARG A 246 -8.19 9.68 -10.11
N ALA A 247 -8.90 10.63 -10.72
CA ALA A 247 -8.32 11.91 -11.12
C ALA A 247 -7.77 12.71 -9.92
N TYR A 248 -8.41 12.61 -8.77
CA TYR A 248 -7.95 13.21 -7.52
C TYR A 248 -6.64 12.55 -7.01
N ALA A 249 -6.52 11.22 -7.09
CA ALA A 249 -5.25 10.54 -6.81
C ALA A 249 -4.12 10.96 -7.77
N GLN A 250 -4.43 11.09 -9.06
CA GLN A 250 -3.49 11.58 -10.08
C GLN A 250 -3.01 13.00 -9.76
N MET A 251 -3.92 13.89 -9.38
CA MET A 251 -3.59 15.25 -8.97
C MET A 251 -2.65 15.29 -7.76
N GLN A 252 -2.89 14.49 -6.72
CA GLN A 252 -2.01 14.39 -5.55
C GLN A 252 -0.63 13.81 -5.90
N TYR A 253 -0.56 12.85 -6.82
CA TYR A 253 0.70 12.33 -7.34
C TYR A 253 1.45 13.39 -8.15
N ASP A 254 0.76 14.10 -9.04
CA ASP A 254 1.34 15.11 -9.93
C ASP A 254 1.88 16.32 -9.13
N SER A 255 1.25 16.66 -8.00
CA SER A 255 1.77 17.73 -7.12
C SER A 255 3.12 17.37 -6.49
N VAL A 256 3.34 16.10 -6.11
CA VAL A 256 4.65 15.61 -5.66
C VAL A 256 5.68 15.67 -6.78
N VAL A 257 5.31 15.21 -7.99
CA VAL A 257 6.19 15.26 -9.16
C VAL A 257 6.58 16.71 -9.48
N ALA A 258 5.62 17.64 -9.42
CA ALA A 258 5.87 19.06 -9.64
C ALA A 258 6.82 19.65 -8.59
N TYR A 259 6.62 19.33 -7.30
CA TYR A 259 7.51 19.78 -6.22
C TYR A 259 8.94 19.27 -6.42
N MET A 260 9.11 17.96 -6.67
CA MET A 260 10.42 17.34 -6.93
C MET A 260 11.13 18.02 -8.11
N LYS A 261 10.43 18.24 -9.23
CA LYS A 261 10.98 18.92 -10.41
C LYS A 261 11.34 20.38 -10.13
N GLY A 262 10.55 21.07 -9.30
CA GLY A 262 10.85 22.43 -8.83
C GLY A 262 12.18 22.53 -8.07
N LEU A 263 12.63 21.45 -7.45
CA LEU A 263 13.94 21.33 -6.80
C LEU A 263 15.09 21.01 -7.77
N GLY A 264 14.81 20.85 -9.06
CA GLY A 264 15.75 20.39 -10.07
C GLY A 264 16.13 18.92 -9.94
N VAL A 265 15.26 18.10 -9.33
CA VAL A 265 15.47 16.66 -9.14
C VAL A 265 14.55 15.89 -10.10
N ASP A 266 15.07 14.83 -10.70
CA ASP A 266 14.33 13.93 -11.59
C ASP A 266 14.56 12.49 -11.14
N LYS A 267 13.59 11.92 -10.44
CA LYS A 267 13.61 10.55 -9.91
C LYS A 267 12.29 9.85 -10.18
N PRO A 268 12.29 8.50 -10.24
CA PRO A 268 11.05 7.75 -10.30
C PRO A 268 10.16 8.07 -9.10
N VAL A 269 8.85 8.14 -9.35
CA VAL A 269 7.82 8.26 -8.32
C VAL A 269 6.86 7.09 -8.51
N HIS A 270 6.60 6.36 -7.43
CA HIS A 270 5.73 5.19 -7.42
C HIS A 270 4.64 5.34 -6.36
N ILE A 271 3.52 4.65 -6.57
CA ILE A 271 2.44 4.62 -5.57
C ILE A 271 2.80 3.56 -4.54
N GLY A 272 3.26 4.03 -3.38
CA GLY A 272 3.61 3.20 -2.23
C GLY A 272 2.41 2.65 -1.49
N GLU A 273 1.29 3.38 -1.54
CA GLU A 273 0.05 2.93 -0.93
C GLU A 273 -1.15 3.72 -1.48
N THR A 274 -2.23 3.00 -1.75
CA THR A 274 -3.56 3.56 -1.96
C THR A 274 -4.54 2.41 -1.97
N GLY A 275 -5.77 2.64 -1.56
CA GLY A 275 -6.76 1.57 -1.43
C GLY A 275 -8.18 2.12 -1.32
N TRP A 276 -9.12 1.19 -1.40
CA TRP A 276 -10.53 1.47 -1.20
C TRP A 276 -11.17 0.32 -0.45
N ALA A 277 -11.66 0.55 0.76
CA ALA A 277 -12.26 -0.48 1.59
C ALA A 277 -13.64 -0.90 1.04
N SER A 278 -13.95 -2.18 1.15
CA SER A 278 -15.22 -2.76 0.68
C SER A 278 -16.37 -2.61 1.68
N ALA A 279 -16.10 -2.15 2.91
CA ALA A 279 -17.11 -1.92 3.93
C ALA A 279 -16.67 -0.84 4.93
N SER A 280 -17.64 -0.18 5.54
CA SER A 280 -17.43 0.71 6.68
C SER A 280 -18.74 0.91 7.43
N ASN A 281 -18.69 0.91 8.76
CA ASN A 281 -19.78 1.35 9.63
C ASN A 281 -19.57 2.75 10.22
N GLY A 282 -18.53 3.46 9.77
CA GLY A 282 -18.18 4.82 10.19
C GLY A 282 -18.36 5.85 9.08
N PHE A 283 -17.42 6.79 8.97
CA PHE A 283 -17.50 7.94 8.05
C PHE A 283 -17.63 7.59 6.57
N TYR A 284 -17.21 6.40 6.15
CA TYR A 284 -17.18 6.01 4.75
C TYR A 284 -18.37 5.12 4.34
N GLY A 285 -19.21 4.77 5.32
CA GLY A 285 -20.32 3.83 5.17
C GLY A 285 -21.67 4.49 4.87
N PRO A 286 -22.78 3.75 5.10
CA PRO A 286 -24.15 4.20 4.85
C PRO A 286 -24.61 5.44 5.64
N THR A 287 -23.89 5.83 6.68
CA THR A 287 -24.19 7.02 7.51
C THR A 287 -23.26 8.19 7.24
N GLY A 288 -22.34 8.05 6.28
CA GLY A 288 -21.31 9.05 5.97
C GLY A 288 -21.20 9.32 4.48
N SER A 289 -20.05 9.04 3.88
CA SER A 289 -19.75 9.39 2.50
C SER A 289 -20.30 8.40 1.46
N PHE A 290 -20.83 7.25 1.85
CA PHE A 290 -21.31 6.21 0.93
C PHE A 290 -20.21 5.68 -0.02
N ALA A 291 -18.96 5.67 0.44
CA ALA A 291 -17.80 5.29 -0.34
C ALA A 291 -17.56 3.78 -0.33
N CYS A 292 -17.75 3.08 0.78
CA CYS A 292 -17.29 1.70 0.91
C CYS A 292 -18.32 0.64 0.48
N ASP A 293 -18.01 -0.04 -0.62
CA ASP A 293 -18.62 -1.29 -1.09
C ASP A 293 -17.67 -2.00 -2.09
N GLU A 294 -17.86 -3.30 -2.33
CA GLU A 294 -17.00 -4.06 -3.26
C GLU A 294 -17.07 -3.54 -4.71
N PHE A 295 -18.18 -2.95 -5.13
CA PHE A 295 -18.32 -2.43 -6.50
C PHE A 295 -17.43 -1.20 -6.72
N LYS A 296 -17.47 -0.22 -5.81
CA LYS A 296 -16.58 0.95 -5.82
C LYS A 296 -15.12 0.56 -5.60
N GLN A 297 -14.84 -0.41 -4.74
CA GLN A 297 -13.49 -0.97 -4.59
C GLN A 297 -12.99 -1.53 -5.93
N GLY A 298 -13.82 -2.29 -6.66
CA GLY A 298 -13.46 -2.85 -7.97
C GLY A 298 -13.17 -1.78 -9.02
N LEU A 299 -14.03 -0.76 -9.11
CA LEU A 299 -13.81 0.37 -10.01
C LEU A 299 -12.52 1.13 -9.67
N TYR A 300 -12.28 1.42 -8.39
CA TYR A 300 -11.04 2.10 -7.98
C TYR A 300 -9.80 1.28 -8.32
N HIS A 301 -9.79 -0.01 -7.96
CA HIS A 301 -8.69 -0.92 -8.27
C HIS A 301 -8.42 -0.97 -9.77
N GLN A 302 -9.45 -1.16 -10.60
CA GLN A 302 -9.32 -1.18 -12.06
C GLN A 302 -8.73 0.12 -12.59
N TYR A 303 -9.35 1.25 -12.28
CA TYR A 303 -8.95 2.58 -12.79
C TYR A 303 -7.54 2.97 -12.38
N LEU A 304 -7.13 2.58 -11.18
CA LEU A 304 -5.80 2.83 -10.68
C LEU A 304 -4.77 1.93 -11.38
N ARG A 305 -5.07 0.64 -11.61
CA ARG A 305 -4.19 -0.27 -12.33
C ARG A 305 -4.01 0.17 -13.78
N GLU A 306 -5.08 0.55 -14.47
CA GLU A 306 -5.01 1.08 -15.84
C GLU A 306 -4.12 2.32 -15.94
N TRP A 307 -4.26 3.27 -15.01
CA TRP A 307 -3.40 4.44 -14.97
C TRP A 307 -1.94 4.07 -14.68
N THR A 308 -1.70 3.29 -13.64
CA THR A 308 -0.32 3.02 -13.17
C THR A 308 0.45 2.11 -14.14
N ASP A 309 -0.20 1.09 -14.71
CA ASP A 309 0.40 0.22 -15.74
C ASP A 309 0.75 1.01 -17.02
N SER A 310 -0.11 1.95 -17.46
CA SER A 310 0.16 2.77 -18.66
C SER A 310 1.20 3.87 -18.44
N ALA A 311 1.32 4.36 -17.21
CA ALA A 311 2.27 5.41 -16.85
C ALA A 311 3.65 4.88 -16.41
N GLY A 312 3.84 3.55 -16.36
CA GLY A 312 5.08 2.94 -15.87
C GLY A 312 5.30 3.17 -14.37
N ILE A 313 4.23 3.09 -13.58
CA ILE A 313 4.21 3.36 -12.14
C ILE A 313 3.91 2.04 -11.42
N SER A 314 4.78 1.60 -10.50
CA SER A 314 4.39 0.54 -9.58
C SER A 314 3.36 1.06 -8.58
N CYS A 315 2.32 0.26 -8.34
CA CYS A 315 1.30 0.53 -7.33
C CYS A 315 1.23 -0.61 -6.33
N PHE A 316 1.72 -0.35 -5.11
CA PHE A 316 1.53 -1.21 -3.95
C PHE A 316 0.12 -1.01 -3.39
N TYR A 317 -0.88 -1.54 -4.11
CA TYR A 317 -2.29 -1.39 -3.76
C TYR A 317 -2.57 -1.97 -2.37
N PHE A 318 -3.33 -1.24 -1.57
CA PHE A 318 -3.73 -1.59 -0.22
C PHE A 318 -5.18 -2.14 -0.23
N GLU A 319 -5.40 -3.43 0.01
CA GLU A 319 -4.40 -4.46 0.36
C GLU A 319 -4.73 -5.85 -0.22
N ALA A 320 -3.85 -6.82 0.02
CA ALA A 320 -4.02 -8.19 -0.43
C ALA A 320 -5.23 -8.88 0.22
N PHE A 321 -5.23 -9.00 1.55
CA PHE A 321 -6.25 -9.71 2.33
C PHE A 321 -6.75 -8.80 3.44
N ASP A 322 -8.04 -8.89 3.76
CA ASP A 322 -8.59 -8.22 4.92
C ASP A 322 -7.83 -8.60 6.20
N GLU A 323 -7.46 -7.60 6.99
CA GLU A 323 -6.70 -7.77 8.22
C GLU A 323 -7.51 -7.30 9.45
N PRO A 324 -8.18 -8.20 10.19
CA PRO A 324 -9.16 -7.84 11.21
C PRO A 324 -8.56 -7.24 12.50
N TRP A 325 -7.22 -7.19 12.60
CA TRP A 325 -6.54 -6.63 13.77
C TRP A 325 -6.42 -5.10 13.72
N LYS A 326 -6.56 -4.48 12.53
CA LYS A 326 -6.31 -3.05 12.35
C LYS A 326 -7.32 -2.18 13.11
N ASP A 327 -8.57 -2.62 13.18
CA ASP A 327 -9.60 -2.09 14.08
C ASP A 327 -10.30 -3.23 14.83
N ALA A 328 -9.53 -3.92 15.69
CA ALA A 328 -9.99 -5.10 16.42
C ALA A 328 -11.19 -4.81 17.35
N ALA A 329 -11.33 -3.58 17.85
CA ALA A 329 -12.43 -3.17 18.71
C ALA A 329 -13.72 -2.92 17.92
N ASN A 330 -13.63 -2.67 16.62
CA ASN A 330 -14.76 -2.44 15.74
C ASN A 330 -14.60 -3.23 14.42
N PRO A 331 -15.08 -4.49 14.38
CA PRO A 331 -14.99 -5.34 13.18
C PRO A 331 -15.63 -4.74 11.92
N GLY A 332 -16.56 -3.79 12.05
CA GLY A 332 -17.17 -3.07 10.93
C GLY A 332 -16.40 -1.83 10.46
N GLY A 333 -15.30 -1.47 11.13
CA GLY A 333 -14.43 -0.35 10.76
C GLY A 333 -13.70 -0.62 9.45
N SER A 334 -13.55 0.40 8.62
CA SER A 334 -13.02 0.28 7.25
C SER A 334 -11.63 -0.34 7.17
N GLU A 335 -10.80 -0.11 8.19
CA GLU A 335 -9.43 -0.62 8.24
C GLU A 335 -9.36 -2.14 8.11
N ASN A 336 -10.40 -2.87 8.53
CA ASN A 336 -10.43 -4.33 8.43
C ASN A 336 -10.83 -4.85 7.03
N HIS A 337 -11.19 -3.98 6.08
CA HIS A 337 -11.90 -4.35 4.84
C HIS A 337 -11.23 -3.87 3.53
N PHE A 338 -9.93 -3.59 3.55
CA PHE A 338 -9.19 -3.13 2.36
C PHE A 338 -8.78 -4.23 1.38
N GLY A 339 -8.82 -5.49 1.81
CA GLY A 339 -8.34 -6.63 1.05
C GLY A 339 -9.07 -6.81 -0.28
N LEU A 340 -8.34 -7.27 -1.29
CA LEU A 340 -8.91 -7.88 -2.51
C LEU A 340 -9.55 -9.24 -2.21
N PHE A 341 -9.06 -9.90 -1.16
CA PHE A 341 -9.64 -11.11 -0.60
C PHE A 341 -10.16 -10.83 0.81
N THR A 342 -11.20 -11.57 1.23
CA THR A 342 -11.60 -11.64 2.63
C THR A 342 -10.56 -12.40 3.47
N VAL A 343 -10.68 -12.33 4.81
CA VAL A 343 -9.83 -13.08 5.75
C VAL A 343 -9.78 -14.58 5.39
N ASP A 344 -10.95 -15.15 5.08
CA ASP A 344 -11.15 -16.56 4.74
C ASP A 344 -10.76 -16.93 3.31
N GLY A 345 -10.32 -15.97 2.49
CA GLY A 345 -9.85 -16.19 1.12
C GLY A 345 -10.92 -16.13 0.04
N GLN A 346 -12.08 -15.53 0.29
CA GLN A 346 -13.01 -15.24 -0.79
C GLN A 346 -12.52 -14.05 -1.61
N ALA A 347 -12.51 -14.18 -2.93
CA ALA A 347 -12.17 -13.11 -3.87
C ALA A 347 -13.32 -12.10 -3.94
N LYS A 348 -13.05 -10.84 -3.61
CA LYS A 348 -14.02 -9.76 -3.75
C LYS A 348 -14.19 -9.34 -5.22
N TYR A 349 -15.21 -8.52 -5.49
CA TYR A 349 -15.54 -8.03 -6.83
C TYR A 349 -14.34 -7.59 -7.71
N PRO A 350 -13.30 -6.89 -7.20
CA PRO A 350 -12.17 -6.44 -8.03
C PRO A 350 -11.42 -7.55 -8.79
N ILE A 351 -11.56 -8.81 -8.38
CA ILE A 351 -10.80 -9.96 -8.89
C ILE A 351 -11.69 -11.18 -9.15
N TRP A 352 -13.01 -11.01 -9.30
CA TRP A 352 -13.92 -12.10 -9.67
C TRP A 352 -13.53 -12.75 -11.00
N ASP A 353 -13.09 -11.95 -11.96
CA ASP A 353 -12.71 -12.40 -13.31
C ASP A 353 -11.55 -13.41 -13.26
N LEU A 354 -10.67 -13.29 -12.27
CA LEU A 354 -9.56 -14.22 -12.06
C LEU A 354 -10.04 -15.58 -11.54
N VAL A 355 -11.11 -15.60 -10.75
CA VAL A 355 -11.78 -16.84 -10.34
C VAL A 355 -12.43 -17.51 -11.55
N ASP A 356 -13.11 -16.76 -12.42
CA ASP A 356 -13.72 -17.32 -13.65
C ASP A 356 -12.70 -17.91 -14.61
N GLN A 357 -11.50 -17.34 -14.65
CA GLN A 357 -10.39 -17.83 -15.45
C GLN A 357 -9.71 -19.08 -14.85
N GLY A 358 -10.15 -19.55 -13.67
CA GLY A 358 -9.56 -20.70 -12.97
C GLY A 358 -8.16 -20.43 -12.42
N ILE A 359 -7.75 -19.15 -12.29
CA ILE A 359 -6.39 -18.78 -11.85
C ILE A 359 -6.06 -19.34 -10.45
N PHE A 360 -7.08 -19.52 -9.62
CA PHE A 360 -6.92 -20.00 -8.24
C PHE A 360 -7.27 -21.49 -8.06
N ASP A 361 -7.45 -22.25 -9.14
CA ASP A 361 -7.83 -23.65 -9.06
C ASP A 361 -6.81 -24.48 -8.25
N GLY A 362 -7.30 -25.20 -7.25
CA GLY A 362 -6.47 -26.00 -6.33
C GLY A 362 -5.79 -25.20 -5.22
N LEU A 363 -5.77 -23.86 -5.29
CA LEU A 363 -5.25 -23.01 -4.22
C LEU A 363 -6.27 -22.87 -3.08
N LYS A 364 -5.75 -22.72 -1.86
CA LYS A 364 -6.56 -22.60 -0.66
C LYS A 364 -5.93 -21.60 0.31
N ARG A 365 -6.76 -20.98 1.13
CA ARG A 365 -6.35 -20.19 2.29
C ARG A 365 -7.05 -20.75 3.53
N GLY A 366 -6.27 -21.26 4.49
CA GLY A 366 -6.84 -21.84 5.71
C GLY A 366 -7.77 -23.04 5.46
N GLY A 367 -7.52 -23.79 4.38
CA GLY A 367 -8.37 -24.91 3.94
C GLY A 367 -9.56 -24.53 3.06
N ASN A 368 -9.89 -23.24 2.94
CA ASN A 368 -10.98 -22.75 2.10
C ASN A 368 -10.51 -22.61 0.64
N ALA A 369 -11.32 -23.07 -0.30
CA ALA A 369 -11.11 -22.79 -1.72
C ALA A 369 -11.40 -21.32 -2.03
N ILE A 370 -10.64 -20.74 -2.95
CA ILE A 370 -10.85 -19.36 -3.37
C ILE A 370 -12.12 -19.29 -4.23
N ARG A 371 -13.14 -18.59 -3.71
CA ARG A 371 -14.45 -18.41 -4.35
C ARG A 371 -14.81 -16.94 -4.37
N LYS A 372 -15.73 -16.56 -5.26
CA LYS A 372 -16.25 -15.20 -5.30
C LYS A 372 -17.14 -14.92 -4.08
N THR A 373 -17.01 -13.72 -3.52
CA THR A 373 -18.07 -13.14 -2.69
C THR A 373 -19.38 -13.05 -3.48
N PHE A 374 -20.52 -12.94 -2.78
CA PHE A 374 -21.86 -12.89 -3.39
C PHE A 374 -22.19 -14.06 -4.34
N ASP A 375 -21.47 -15.18 -4.25
CA ASP A 375 -21.52 -16.30 -5.21
C ASP A 375 -21.26 -15.86 -6.67
N GLY A 376 -20.61 -14.71 -6.88
CA GLY A 376 -20.38 -14.11 -8.20
C GLY A 376 -21.61 -13.45 -8.82
N ASP A 377 -22.68 -13.22 -8.06
CA ASP A 377 -23.89 -12.54 -8.53
C ASP A 377 -23.74 -11.01 -8.43
N LYS A 378 -23.42 -10.36 -9.56
CA LYS A 378 -23.30 -8.90 -9.64
C LYS A 378 -24.62 -8.19 -9.28
N GLY A 379 -25.77 -8.80 -9.54
CA GLY A 379 -27.08 -8.23 -9.17
C GLY A 379 -27.21 -8.08 -7.66
N LYS A 380 -26.91 -9.16 -6.90
CA LYS A 380 -26.90 -9.12 -5.43
C LYS A 380 -25.89 -8.12 -4.87
N LEU A 381 -24.72 -8.00 -5.49
CA LEU A 381 -23.75 -6.97 -5.11
C LEU A 381 -24.36 -5.56 -5.32
N LEU A 382 -24.88 -5.26 -6.51
CA LEU A 382 -25.42 -3.93 -6.81
C LEU A 382 -26.63 -3.54 -5.95
N GLU A 383 -27.36 -4.50 -5.38
CA GLU A 383 -28.42 -4.25 -4.39
C GLU A 383 -27.87 -3.65 -3.08
N THR A 384 -26.65 -3.99 -2.67
CA THR A 384 -26.04 -3.45 -1.43
C THR A 384 -25.37 -2.08 -1.63
N VAL A 385 -25.04 -1.74 -2.87
CA VAL A 385 -24.30 -0.53 -3.22
C VAL A 385 -25.16 0.72 -3.05
N LEU A 386 -24.67 1.73 -2.33
CA LEU A 386 -25.34 3.02 -2.18
C LEU A 386 -24.77 4.06 -3.15
N LEU A 387 -25.58 5.06 -3.54
CA LEU A 387 -25.09 6.16 -4.37
C LEU A 387 -24.25 7.14 -3.54
N PRO A 388 -23.18 7.71 -4.11
CA PRO A 388 -22.52 8.88 -3.53
C PRO A 388 -23.53 10.03 -3.26
N PRO A 389 -23.23 10.94 -2.34
CA PRO A 389 -24.13 12.04 -2.02
C PRO A 389 -24.34 12.96 -3.23
N ARG A 390 -25.56 13.46 -3.41
CA ARG A 390 -25.84 14.48 -4.44
C ARG A 390 -25.22 15.82 -4.07
N LYS A 391 -24.66 16.52 -5.05
CA LYS A 391 -24.09 17.88 -4.90
C LYS A 391 -24.55 18.77 -6.04
N ALA A 392 -24.75 20.06 -5.73
CA ALA A 392 -25.11 21.05 -6.74
C ALA A 392 -23.99 21.28 -7.75
N ALA A 393 -22.73 21.34 -7.28
CA ALA A 393 -21.54 21.38 -8.12
C ALA A 393 -20.36 20.77 -7.35
N LEU A 394 -19.31 20.35 -8.08
CA LEU A 394 -18.03 19.97 -7.50
C LEU A 394 -17.01 21.09 -7.80
N THR A 395 -16.19 21.43 -6.81
CA THR A 395 -15.07 22.35 -6.98
C THR A 395 -13.78 21.52 -6.98
N PHE A 396 -13.11 21.46 -8.13
CA PHE A 396 -11.83 20.79 -8.28
C PHE A 396 -10.69 21.80 -8.15
#